data_AF-A0AAJ7W156-F1
#
_entry.id   AF-A0AAJ7W156-F1
#
_cell.length_a   1.000
_cell.length_b   1.000
_cell.length_c   1.000
_cell.angle_alpha   90.00
_cell.angle_beta   90.00
_cell.angle_gamma   90.00
#
_symmetry.space_group_name_H-M   'P 1'
#
loop_
_entity.id
_entity.type
_entity.pdbx_description
1 polymer ?
#
loop_
_entity_poly.entity_id
_entity_poly.type
_entity_poly.pdbx_seq_one_letter_code
_entity_poly.pdbx_strand_id
1 'polypeptide(L)'
;MTLYFKIKELRTLVTLMKIEDNEVPNISRIHYLSEKLQCPLTTMCNILMKHKYLLKIPFQRIKGITDILIGHGVTAENILNDLWVFRYKENTVLMRVKKAIEAGVNPIKPWVVRCPESALNEIFRRNTQRHKALEPYTNIIDFLAAKLQCSKQDAEDFVDRNPAIYKMDPWKLKNVIQFLFDKEYKPEHLMQTPRLLYFGYKTILNRYIELELLKMKPTNLRVLCKSNAEIEDYIQKHKSMRIPEEQLKSAKEEDGISN
;
A
#
# COMPACT_ATOMS: atom_id res chain seq x y z
N MET A 1 -24.45 4.60 30.11
CA MET A 1 -23.44 3.90 30.94
C MET A 1 -22.55 4.95 31.59
N THR A 2 -22.76 5.23 32.88
CA THR A 2 -22.13 6.34 33.59
C THR A 2 -20.66 6.02 33.89
N LEU A 3 -19.73 6.70 33.22
CA LEU A 3 -18.29 6.46 33.28
C LEU A 3 -17.65 7.09 34.54
N TYR A 4 -17.88 6.54 35.73
CA TYR A 4 -17.22 7.01 36.95
C TYR A 4 -15.71 6.71 36.96
N PHE A 5 -14.90 7.64 37.45
CA PHE A 5 -13.50 7.39 37.85
C PHE A 5 -13.48 6.89 39.30
N LYS A 6 -12.62 5.91 39.61
CA LYS A 6 -12.41 5.52 41.01
C LYS A 6 -11.60 6.62 41.73
N ILE A 7 -11.79 6.79 43.04
CA ILE A 7 -11.07 7.79 43.86
C ILE A 7 -9.54 7.70 43.66
N LYS A 8 -8.99 6.48 43.59
CA LYS A 8 -7.57 6.26 43.33
C LYS A 8 -7.12 6.87 41.99
N GLU A 9 -7.93 6.71 40.94
CA GLU A 9 -7.62 7.26 39.61
C GLU A 9 -7.69 8.78 39.60
N LEU A 10 -8.68 9.36 40.29
CA LEU A 10 -8.78 10.81 40.45
C LEU A 10 -7.55 11.38 41.15
N ARG A 11 -7.08 10.75 42.23
CA ARG A 11 -5.84 11.16 42.92
C ARG A 11 -4.65 11.15 41.97
N THR A 12 -4.48 10.09 41.17
CA THR A 12 -3.40 10.01 40.17
C THR A 12 -3.51 11.12 39.13
N LEU A 13 -4.71 11.38 38.60
CA LEU A 13 -4.93 12.44 37.61
C LEU A 13 -4.62 13.83 38.19
N VAL A 14 -5.03 14.12 39.42
CA VAL A 14 -4.72 15.39 40.10
C VAL A 14 -3.21 15.56 40.25
N THR A 15 -2.49 14.51 40.65
CA THR A 15 -1.02 14.56 40.73
C THR A 15 -0.39 14.85 39.37
N LEU A 16 -0.84 14.17 38.31
CA LEU A 16 -0.35 14.41 36.95
C LEU A 16 -0.63 15.84 36.49
N MET A 17 -1.85 16.35 36.71
CA MET A 17 -2.22 17.72 36.34
C MET A 17 -1.38 18.77 37.07
N LYS A 18 -1.04 18.55 38.35
CA LYS A 18 -0.13 19.44 39.09
C LYS A 18 1.29 19.45 38.51
N ILE A 19 1.78 18.29 38.08
CA ILE A 19 3.08 18.19 37.39
C ILE A 19 3.02 18.93 36.04
N GLU A 20 1.95 18.71 35.28
CA GLU A 20 1.72 19.38 33.99
C GLU A 20 1.68 20.90 34.15
N ASP A 21 1.01 21.43 35.18
CA ASP A 21 0.92 22.87 35.45
C ASP A 21 2.27 23.49 35.85
N ASN A 22 3.15 22.73 36.51
CA ASN A 22 4.52 23.18 36.80
C ASN A 22 5.40 23.20 35.53
N GLU A 23 5.23 22.23 34.62
CA GLU A 23 6.01 22.16 33.39
C GLU A 23 5.53 23.17 32.33
N VAL A 24 4.22 23.40 32.25
CA VAL A 24 3.58 24.28 31.28
C VAL A 24 2.44 25.06 31.95
N PRO A 25 2.76 26.16 32.64
CA PRO A 25 1.79 26.92 33.43
C PRO A 25 0.58 27.35 32.59
N ASN A 26 -0.61 27.16 33.16
CA ASN A 26 -1.90 27.62 32.59
C ASN A 26 -2.32 26.95 31.27
N ILE A 27 -1.72 25.83 30.84
CA ILE A 27 -2.19 25.11 29.66
C ILE A 27 -3.14 23.96 30.02
N SER A 28 -4.40 24.13 29.65
CA SER A 28 -5.38 23.05 29.66
C SER A 28 -5.18 22.15 28.43
N ARG A 29 -4.86 20.85 28.65
CA ARG A 29 -4.83 19.82 27.58
C ARG A 29 -6.06 19.83 26.69
N ILE A 30 -7.24 20.08 27.26
CA ILE A 30 -8.50 20.15 26.52
C ILE A 30 -8.44 21.31 25.51
N HIS A 31 -8.03 22.49 25.95
CA HIS A 31 -7.91 23.66 25.09
C HIS A 31 -6.85 23.46 24.02
N TYR A 32 -5.66 22.96 24.39
CA TYR A 32 -4.58 22.67 23.44
C TYR A 32 -5.03 21.70 22.34
N LEU A 33 -5.62 20.55 22.71
CA LEU A 33 -6.07 19.56 21.72
C LEU A 33 -7.27 20.04 20.91
N SER A 34 -8.19 20.78 21.52
CA SER A 34 -9.34 21.38 20.83
C SER A 34 -8.90 22.36 19.76
N GLU A 35 -7.95 23.25 20.08
CA GLU A 35 -7.40 24.22 19.15
C GLU A 35 -6.59 23.52 18.04
N LYS A 36 -5.63 22.66 18.41
CA LYS A 36 -4.74 21.99 17.45
C LYS A 36 -5.46 21.03 16.52
N LEU A 37 -6.47 20.33 17.02
CA LEU A 37 -7.28 19.39 16.24
C LEU A 37 -8.57 20.03 15.72
N GLN A 38 -8.72 21.35 15.85
CA GLN A 38 -9.81 22.14 15.30
C GLN A 38 -11.20 21.56 15.57
N CYS A 39 -11.44 21.15 16.82
CA CYS A 39 -12.73 20.62 17.24
C CYS A 39 -13.28 21.38 18.46
N PRO A 40 -14.61 21.46 18.65
CA PRO A 40 -15.18 22.15 19.80
C PRO A 40 -14.70 21.60 21.14
N LEU A 41 -14.57 22.45 22.16
CA LEU A 41 -14.18 22.05 23.52
C LEU A 41 -15.08 20.93 24.06
N THR A 42 -16.39 21.00 23.81
CA THR A 42 -17.36 19.97 24.19
C THR A 42 -17.05 18.62 23.56
N THR A 43 -16.67 18.60 22.29
CA THR A 43 -16.22 17.40 21.57
C THR A 43 -14.94 16.84 22.18
N MET A 44 -13.94 17.69 22.47
CA MET A 44 -12.69 17.25 23.09
C MET A 44 -12.91 16.69 24.50
N CYS A 45 -13.76 17.33 25.31
CA CYS A 45 -14.18 16.80 26.61
C CYS A 45 -14.78 15.40 26.49
N ASN A 46 -15.72 15.20 25.57
CA ASN A 46 -16.34 13.89 25.31
C ASN A 46 -15.32 12.84 24.88
N ILE A 47 -14.37 13.23 24.01
CA ILE A 47 -13.27 12.38 23.57
C ILE A 47 -12.41 11.92 24.75
N LEU A 48 -11.94 12.83 25.60
CA LEU A 48 -11.09 12.47 26.74
C LEU A 48 -11.82 11.62 27.77
N MET A 49 -13.13 11.85 27.96
CA MET A 49 -13.97 11.03 28.82
C MET A 49 -14.13 9.60 28.30
N LYS A 50 -14.25 9.43 26.97
CA LYS A 50 -14.30 8.12 26.31
C LYS A 50 -12.93 7.44 26.30
N HIS A 51 -11.86 8.22 26.13
CA HIS A 51 -10.48 7.77 25.99
C HIS A 51 -9.63 8.17 27.20
N LYS A 52 -10.06 7.72 28.40
CA LYS A 52 -9.46 8.06 29.71
C LYS A 52 -7.94 7.89 29.81
N TYR A 53 -7.34 7.05 28.97
CA TYR A 53 -5.89 6.88 28.94
C TYR A 53 -5.16 8.16 28.50
N LEU A 54 -5.78 9.01 27.67
CA LEU A 54 -5.22 10.30 27.24
C LEU A 54 -5.02 11.26 28.42
N LEU A 55 -5.84 11.13 29.47
CA LEU A 55 -5.69 11.91 30.70
C LEU A 55 -4.49 11.47 31.54
N LYS A 56 -3.99 10.25 31.31
CA LYS A 56 -2.86 9.66 32.04
C LYS A 56 -1.53 9.80 31.29
N ILE A 57 -1.56 10.23 30.02
CA ILE A 57 -0.36 10.47 29.22
C ILE A 57 0.17 11.86 29.55
N PRO A 58 1.50 12.03 29.79
CA PRO A 58 2.09 13.34 30.02
C PRO A 58 1.78 14.32 28.89
N PHE A 59 1.39 15.54 29.25
CA PHE A 59 1.06 16.60 28.29
C PHE A 59 2.14 16.80 27.22
N GLN A 60 3.42 16.82 27.58
CA GLN A 60 4.53 16.99 26.62
C GLN A 60 4.54 15.93 25.53
N ARG A 61 4.20 14.67 25.86
CA ARG A 61 4.12 13.61 24.86
C ARG A 61 2.93 13.81 23.93
N ILE A 62 1.78 14.24 24.45
CA ILE A 62 0.61 14.57 23.62
C ILE A 62 0.96 15.71 22.67
N LYS A 63 1.58 16.77 23.19
CA LYS A 63 2.02 17.92 22.41
C LYS A 63 3.00 17.50 21.32
N GLY A 64 4.09 16.81 21.68
CA GLY A 64 5.12 16.36 20.73
C GLY A 64 4.55 15.48 19.62
N ILE A 65 3.72 14.48 19.96
CA ILE A 65 3.08 13.62 18.95
C ILE A 65 2.11 14.43 18.05
N THR A 66 1.33 15.34 18.62
CA THR A 66 0.41 16.19 17.85
C THR A 66 1.18 17.07 16.87
N ASP A 67 2.23 17.74 17.34
CA ASP A 67 3.08 18.62 16.54
C ASP A 67 3.80 17.83 15.43
N ILE A 68 4.29 16.60 15.70
CA ILE A 68 4.89 15.72 14.68
C ILE A 68 3.86 15.37 13.60
N LEU A 69 2.67 14.91 13.98
CA LEU A 69 1.66 14.44 13.03
C LEU A 69 1.16 15.59 12.15
N ILE A 70 0.81 16.72 12.75
CA ILE A 70 0.36 17.91 12.00
C ILE A 70 1.50 18.46 11.12
N GLY A 71 2.71 18.55 11.67
CA GLY A 71 3.89 19.05 10.95
C GLY A 71 4.27 18.23 9.71
N HIS A 72 3.85 16.96 9.66
CA HIS A 72 4.04 16.08 8.50
C HIS A 72 2.75 15.84 7.70
N GLY A 73 1.77 16.76 7.81
CA GLY A 73 0.59 16.78 6.94
C GLY A 73 -0.53 15.79 7.32
N VAL A 74 -0.48 15.17 8.50
CA VAL A 74 -1.61 14.37 8.99
C VAL A 74 -2.73 15.31 9.40
N THR A 75 -3.92 15.14 8.81
CA THR A 75 -5.07 16.01 9.10
C THR A 75 -5.58 15.79 10.54
N ALA A 76 -6.12 16.85 11.13
CA ALA A 76 -6.75 16.78 12.46
C ALA A 76 -7.83 15.69 12.53
N GLU A 77 -8.65 15.57 11.49
CA GLU A 77 -9.65 14.50 11.35
C GLU A 77 -9.04 13.10 11.44
N ASN A 78 -7.94 12.84 10.73
CA ASN A 78 -7.27 11.54 10.79
C ASN A 78 -6.72 11.25 12.20
N ILE A 79 -6.19 12.27 12.89
CA ILE A 79 -5.71 12.13 14.28
C ILE A 79 -6.88 11.82 15.23
N LEU A 80 -7.99 12.56 15.12
CA LEU A 80 -9.19 12.36 15.94
C LEU A 80 -9.80 10.96 15.74
N ASN A 81 -9.72 10.42 14.52
CA ASN A 81 -10.18 9.07 14.21
C ASN A 81 -9.24 7.97 14.73
N ASP A 82 -8.00 8.29 15.11
CA ASP A 82 -7.02 7.30 15.58
C ASP A 82 -6.14 7.83 16.73
N LEU A 83 -6.79 8.14 17.85
CA LEU A 83 -6.16 8.64 19.07
C LEU A 83 -5.19 7.64 19.71
N TRP A 84 -5.23 6.36 19.32
CA TRP A 84 -4.33 5.33 19.84
C TRP A 84 -2.85 5.64 19.54
N VAL A 85 -2.59 6.49 18.54
CA VAL A 85 -1.26 7.01 18.23
C VAL A 85 -0.55 7.62 19.46
N PHE A 86 -1.29 8.23 20.38
CA PHE A 86 -0.72 8.85 21.59
C PHE A 86 -0.16 7.85 22.61
N ARG A 87 -0.41 6.55 22.45
CA ARG A 87 0.17 5.51 23.32
C ARG A 87 1.63 5.23 23.01
N TYR A 88 2.12 5.65 21.85
CA TYR A 88 3.48 5.40 21.41
C TYR A 88 4.44 6.45 21.96
N LYS A 89 5.74 6.16 21.95
CA LYS A 89 6.78 7.13 22.30
C LYS A 89 6.97 8.11 21.13
N GLU A 90 7.22 9.37 21.44
CA GLU A 90 7.45 10.44 20.46
C GLU A 90 8.52 10.06 19.41
N ASN A 91 9.68 9.57 19.86
CA ASN A 91 10.74 9.12 18.96
C ASN A 91 10.29 7.99 18.00
N THR A 92 9.43 7.08 18.47
CA THR A 92 8.88 6.00 17.63
C THR A 92 7.92 6.56 16.59
N VAL A 93 7.08 7.54 16.96
CA VAL A 93 6.19 8.24 16.03
C VAL A 93 7.02 8.94 14.95
N LEU A 94 7.99 9.77 15.35
CA LEU A 94 8.83 10.53 14.43
C LEU A 94 9.59 9.62 13.46
N MET A 95 10.24 8.58 13.98
CA MET A 95 10.99 7.62 13.16
C MET A 95 10.09 6.96 12.11
N ARG A 96 8.90 6.51 12.50
CA ARG A 96 7.97 5.82 11.58
C ARG A 96 7.39 6.76 10.53
N VAL A 97 7.06 8.00 10.92
CA VAL A 97 6.60 9.03 9.98
C VAL A 97 7.69 9.36 8.97
N LYS A 98 8.93 9.59 9.40
CA LYS A 98 10.07 9.86 8.49
C LYS A 98 10.30 8.73 7.49
N LYS A 99 10.36 7.48 7.96
CA LYS A 99 10.50 6.31 7.07
C LYS A 99 9.37 6.20 6.05
N ALA A 100 8.14 6.53 6.45
CA ALA A 100 6.99 6.50 5.54
C ALA A 100 7.10 7.56 4.44
N ILE A 101 7.57 8.76 4.78
CA ILE A 101 7.82 9.84 3.80
C ILE A 101 8.95 9.46 2.84
N GLU A 102 10.06 8.93 3.35
CA GLU A 102 11.17 8.43 2.53
C GLU A 102 10.74 7.30 1.59
N ALA A 103 9.80 6.46 2.02
CA ALA A 103 9.20 5.43 1.18
C ALA A 103 8.11 5.97 0.22
N GLY A 104 7.86 7.28 0.21
CA GLY A 104 6.89 7.93 -0.66
C GLY A 104 5.43 7.63 -0.31
N VAL A 105 5.13 7.32 0.96
CA VAL A 105 3.76 7.21 1.46
C VAL A 105 3.15 8.60 1.60
N ASN A 106 2.09 8.88 0.86
CA ASN A 106 1.34 10.14 0.93
C ASN A 106 -0.14 9.88 0.61
N PRO A 107 -1.12 10.37 1.39
CA PRO A 107 -0.96 11.08 2.67
C PRO A 107 -0.51 10.18 3.81
N ILE A 108 0.26 10.75 4.76
CA ILE A 108 0.58 10.09 6.02
C ILE A 108 -0.68 10.01 6.87
N LYS A 109 -0.88 8.86 7.52
CA LYS A 109 -2.01 8.59 8.42
C LYS A 109 -1.54 7.92 9.70
N PRO A 110 -2.26 8.07 10.83
CA PRO A 110 -1.81 7.55 12.12
C PRO A 110 -1.59 6.03 12.18
N TRP A 111 -2.24 5.25 11.30
CA TRP A 111 -2.03 3.80 11.22
C TRP A 111 -0.56 3.43 10.94
N VAL A 112 0.23 4.31 10.30
CA VAL A 112 1.68 4.11 10.06
C VAL A 112 2.42 3.86 11.38
N VAL A 113 2.00 4.56 12.45
CA VAL A 113 2.60 4.42 13.77
C VAL A 113 2.23 3.09 14.41
N ARG A 114 1.01 2.59 14.18
CA ARG A 114 0.48 1.39 14.85
C ARG A 114 0.77 0.08 14.13
N CYS A 115 0.99 0.15 12.82
CA CYS A 115 1.15 -1.01 11.95
C CYS A 115 2.31 -1.92 12.43
N PRO A 116 2.16 -3.25 12.46
CA PRO A 116 3.30 -4.16 12.68
C PRO A 116 4.44 -3.86 11.70
N GLU A 117 5.68 -4.00 12.16
CA GLU A 117 6.85 -3.60 11.37
C GLU A 117 6.98 -4.40 10.06
N SER A 118 6.65 -5.69 10.06
CA SER A 118 6.64 -6.52 8.85
C SER A 118 5.66 -6.01 7.79
N ALA A 119 4.42 -5.70 8.19
CA ALA A 119 3.41 -5.15 7.30
C ALA A 119 3.79 -3.75 6.81
N LEU A 120 4.36 -2.92 7.69
CA LEU A 120 4.81 -1.58 7.35
C LEU A 120 5.98 -1.61 6.34
N ASN A 121 6.95 -2.48 6.54
CA ASN A 121 8.08 -2.67 5.63
C ASN A 121 7.62 -3.12 4.24
N GLU A 122 6.61 -3.99 4.16
CA GLU A 122 6.05 -4.41 2.88
C GLU A 122 5.35 -3.25 2.15
N ILE A 123 4.63 -2.39 2.87
CA ILE A 123 4.03 -1.17 2.29
C ILE A 123 5.13 -0.24 1.77
N PHE A 124 6.19 -0.02 2.55
CA PHE A 124 7.31 0.82 2.14
C PHE A 124 7.99 0.26 0.90
N ARG A 125 8.29 -1.04 0.89
CA ARG A 125 8.89 -1.73 -0.26
C ARG A 125 8.05 -1.54 -1.53
N ARG A 126 6.72 -1.71 -1.44
CA ARG A 126 5.81 -1.53 -2.58
C ARG A 126 5.79 -0.09 -3.08
N ASN A 127 5.68 0.90 -2.19
CA ASN A 127 5.67 2.30 -2.61
C ASN A 127 7.01 2.74 -3.20
N THR A 128 8.14 2.34 -2.60
CA THR A 128 9.46 2.61 -3.18
C THR A 128 9.61 1.99 -4.57
N GLN A 129 9.16 0.75 -4.77
CA GLN A 129 9.17 0.11 -6.09
C GLN A 129 8.29 0.83 -7.10
N ARG A 130 7.11 1.27 -6.68
CA ARG A 130 6.17 2.04 -7.49
C ARG A 130 6.80 3.35 -7.98
N HIS A 131 7.38 4.13 -7.07
CA HIS A 131 8.06 5.39 -7.40
C HIS A 131 9.24 5.15 -8.33
N LYS A 132 10.12 4.19 -8.01
CA LYS A 132 11.27 3.82 -8.88
C LYS A 132 10.86 3.30 -10.26
N ALA A 133 9.66 2.73 -10.41
CA ALA A 133 9.17 2.30 -11.71
C ALA A 133 8.67 3.47 -12.55
N LEU A 134 8.09 4.48 -11.91
CA LEU A 134 7.57 5.67 -12.57
C LEU A 134 8.66 6.71 -12.84
N GLU A 135 9.72 6.79 -12.04
CA GLU A 135 10.88 7.64 -12.35
C GLU A 135 11.67 7.11 -13.57
N PRO A 136 12.12 7.98 -14.49
CA PRO A 136 12.09 9.44 -14.48
C PRO A 136 10.87 10.06 -15.19
N TYR A 137 9.80 9.29 -15.43
CA TYR A 137 8.65 9.72 -16.21
C TYR A 137 7.71 10.61 -15.38
N THR A 138 7.13 11.62 -16.02
CA THR A 138 6.24 12.58 -15.34
C THR A 138 4.89 11.94 -15.00
N ASN A 139 4.41 11.04 -15.84
CA ASN A 139 3.11 10.40 -15.69
C ASN A 139 3.12 9.00 -16.35
N ILE A 140 1.98 8.29 -16.24
CA ILE A 140 1.84 6.93 -16.76
C ILE A 140 1.94 6.87 -18.30
N ILE A 141 1.53 7.92 -19.01
CA ILE A 141 1.58 7.97 -20.47
C ILE A 141 3.04 8.01 -20.92
N ASP A 142 3.84 8.92 -20.35
CA ASP A 142 5.27 9.04 -20.68
C ASP A 142 6.02 7.73 -20.32
N PHE A 143 5.64 7.10 -19.20
CA PHE A 143 6.14 5.78 -18.82
C PHE A 143 5.79 4.71 -19.86
N LEU A 144 4.55 4.64 -20.33
CA LEU A 144 4.12 3.63 -21.31
C LEU A 144 4.72 3.89 -22.68
N ALA A 145 4.79 5.14 -23.14
CA ALA A 145 5.43 5.50 -24.41
C ALA A 145 6.87 5.01 -24.45
N ALA A 146 7.64 5.27 -23.38
CA ALA A 146 9.01 4.79 -23.27
C ALA A 146 9.12 3.27 -23.15
N LYS A 147 8.23 2.62 -22.38
CA LYS A 147 8.27 1.16 -22.18
C LYS A 147 7.78 0.36 -23.37
N LEU A 148 6.84 0.87 -24.14
CA LEU A 148 6.31 0.26 -25.35
C LEU A 148 7.06 0.73 -26.61
N GLN A 149 8.01 1.66 -26.47
CA GLN A 149 8.79 2.23 -27.57
C GLN A 149 7.89 2.82 -28.67
N CYS A 150 6.80 3.48 -28.27
CA CYS A 150 5.85 4.13 -29.16
C CYS A 150 5.82 5.65 -28.96
N SER A 151 5.11 6.37 -29.83
CA SER A 151 4.94 7.80 -29.66
C SER A 151 4.07 8.09 -28.42
N LYS A 152 4.19 9.31 -27.89
CA LYS A 152 3.33 9.76 -26.79
C LYS A 152 1.85 9.67 -27.17
N GLN A 153 1.51 10.06 -28.41
CA GLN A 153 0.14 9.99 -28.92
C GLN A 153 -0.38 8.54 -28.94
N ASP A 154 0.44 7.57 -29.38
CA ASP A 154 0.02 6.16 -29.39
C ASP A 154 -0.25 5.62 -27.98
N ALA A 155 0.57 6.05 -27.01
CA ALA A 155 0.38 5.70 -25.60
C ALA A 155 -0.88 6.35 -25.01
N GLU A 156 -1.17 7.61 -25.36
CA GLU A 156 -2.40 8.31 -25.01
C GLU A 156 -3.61 7.57 -25.56
N ASP A 157 -3.64 7.30 -26.86
CA ASP A 157 -4.72 6.55 -27.51
C ASP A 157 -4.89 5.14 -26.91
N PHE A 158 -3.79 4.49 -26.52
CA PHE A 158 -3.82 3.19 -25.86
C PHE A 158 -4.47 3.26 -24.47
N VAL A 159 -4.12 4.28 -23.67
CA VAL A 159 -4.67 4.49 -22.32
C VAL A 159 -6.11 4.98 -22.37
N ASP A 160 -6.49 5.82 -23.34
CA ASP A 160 -7.86 6.32 -23.51
C ASP A 160 -8.82 5.17 -23.86
N ARG A 161 -8.36 4.21 -24.68
CA ARG A 161 -9.11 2.95 -24.94
C ARG A 161 -9.12 2.02 -23.73
N ASN A 162 -8.23 2.20 -22.76
CA ASN A 162 -8.07 1.34 -21.59
C ASN A 162 -7.91 2.15 -20.28
N PRO A 163 -8.92 2.94 -19.85
CA PRO A 163 -8.73 3.94 -18.78
C PRO A 163 -8.34 3.35 -17.42
N ALA A 164 -8.60 2.05 -17.20
CA ALA A 164 -8.19 1.35 -15.98
C ALA A 164 -6.66 1.39 -15.77
N ILE A 165 -5.87 1.53 -16.84
CA ILE A 165 -4.41 1.60 -16.79
C ILE A 165 -3.92 2.79 -15.93
N TYR A 166 -4.65 3.91 -15.89
CA TYR A 166 -4.30 5.05 -15.03
C TYR A 166 -4.19 4.70 -13.54
N LYS A 167 -4.97 3.72 -13.09
CA LYS A 167 -5.02 3.30 -11.68
C LYS A 167 -4.07 2.15 -11.37
N MET A 168 -3.41 1.60 -12.39
CA MET A 168 -2.53 0.46 -12.22
C MET A 168 -1.19 0.86 -11.62
N ASP A 169 -0.57 -0.09 -10.93
CA ASP A 169 0.76 0.10 -10.35
C ASP A 169 1.85 0.06 -11.46
N PRO A 170 2.64 1.14 -11.64
CA PRO A 170 3.73 1.18 -12.61
C PRO A 170 4.76 0.05 -12.47
N TRP A 171 5.04 -0.41 -11.25
CA TRP A 171 5.96 -1.53 -11.02
C TRP A 171 5.41 -2.83 -11.60
N LYS A 172 4.11 -3.08 -11.41
CA LYS A 172 3.43 -4.23 -12.02
C LYS A 172 3.48 -4.15 -13.54
N LEU A 173 3.14 -3.00 -14.11
CA LEU A 173 3.16 -2.79 -15.56
C LEU A 173 4.57 -3.03 -16.13
N LYS A 174 5.59 -2.46 -15.49
CA LYS A 174 7.00 -2.65 -15.85
C LYS A 174 7.37 -4.13 -15.92
N ASN A 175 7.02 -4.90 -14.89
CA ASN A 175 7.38 -6.33 -14.84
C ASN A 175 6.66 -7.16 -15.89
N VAL A 176 5.38 -6.87 -16.16
CA VAL A 176 4.63 -7.57 -17.21
C VAL A 176 5.19 -7.24 -18.59
N ILE A 177 5.45 -5.97 -18.89
CA ILE A 177 6.02 -5.53 -20.17
C ILE A 177 7.40 -6.15 -20.38
N GLN A 178 8.29 -6.05 -19.37
CA GLN A 178 9.65 -6.59 -19.46
C GLN A 178 9.62 -8.10 -19.71
N PHE A 179 8.82 -8.85 -18.95
CA PHE A 179 8.68 -10.29 -19.12
C PHE A 179 8.25 -10.67 -20.54
N LEU A 180 7.29 -9.94 -21.12
CA LEU A 180 6.85 -10.20 -22.48
C LEU A 180 7.95 -9.93 -23.50
N PHE A 181 8.71 -8.86 -23.33
CA PHE A 181 9.80 -8.50 -24.24
C PHE A 181 10.97 -9.48 -24.13
N ASP A 182 11.28 -9.96 -22.92
CA ASP A 182 12.28 -11.02 -22.68
C ASP A 182 11.88 -12.34 -23.37
N LYS A 183 10.57 -12.57 -23.57
CA LYS A 183 10.03 -13.70 -24.34
C LYS A 183 9.82 -13.39 -25.82
N GLU A 184 10.40 -12.29 -26.30
CA GLU A 184 10.42 -11.82 -27.69
C GLU A 184 9.06 -11.35 -28.23
N TYR A 185 8.09 -11.05 -27.35
CA TYR A 185 6.87 -10.38 -27.78
C TYR A 185 7.17 -8.91 -28.06
N LYS A 186 6.74 -8.46 -29.24
CA LYS A 186 6.78 -7.06 -29.63
C LYS A 186 5.67 -6.22 -28.97
N PRO A 187 5.83 -4.89 -28.85
CA PRO A 187 4.83 -3.99 -28.26
C PRO A 187 3.43 -4.14 -28.87
N GLU A 188 3.32 -4.40 -30.17
CA GLU A 188 2.04 -4.48 -30.87
C GLU A 188 1.17 -5.64 -30.36
N HIS A 189 1.79 -6.76 -29.98
CA HIS A 189 1.06 -7.91 -29.41
C HIS A 189 0.38 -7.53 -28.09
N LEU A 190 1.06 -6.74 -27.26
CA LEU A 190 0.53 -6.27 -25.99
C LEU A 190 -0.53 -5.19 -26.21
N MET A 191 -0.31 -4.26 -27.13
CA MET A 191 -1.29 -3.22 -27.46
C MET A 191 -2.60 -3.82 -28.02
N GLN A 192 -2.53 -4.96 -28.71
CA GLN A 192 -3.70 -5.73 -29.16
C GLN A 192 -4.36 -6.56 -28.05
N THR A 193 -3.67 -6.74 -26.91
CA THR A 193 -4.13 -7.52 -25.75
C THR A 193 -3.94 -6.76 -24.43
N PRO A 194 -4.54 -5.56 -24.27
CA PRO A 194 -4.38 -4.73 -23.07
C PRO A 194 -4.86 -5.43 -21.80
N ARG A 195 -5.83 -6.34 -21.94
CA ARG A 195 -6.38 -7.13 -20.84
C ARG A 195 -5.31 -7.87 -20.05
N LEU A 196 -4.21 -8.24 -20.69
CA LEU A 196 -3.09 -8.95 -20.06
C LEU A 196 -2.48 -8.14 -18.90
N LEU A 197 -2.43 -6.81 -19.02
CA LEU A 197 -1.91 -5.92 -17.98
C LEU A 197 -2.71 -6.06 -16.68
N TYR A 198 -4.02 -6.32 -16.76
CA TYR A 198 -4.88 -6.45 -15.59
C TYR A 198 -4.58 -7.70 -14.76
N PHE A 199 -4.01 -8.76 -15.36
CA PHE A 199 -3.66 -9.99 -14.63
C PHE A 199 -2.45 -9.79 -13.70
N GLY A 200 -2.37 -10.59 -12.64
CA GLY A 200 -1.20 -10.59 -11.76
C GLY A 200 0.03 -11.16 -12.47
N TYR A 201 1.21 -10.60 -12.22
CA TYR A 201 2.47 -11.06 -12.81
C TYR A 201 2.69 -12.57 -12.63
N LYS A 202 2.47 -13.08 -11.40
CA LYS A 202 2.56 -14.53 -11.10
C LYS A 202 1.61 -15.37 -11.94
N THR A 203 0.39 -14.90 -12.18
CA THR A 203 -0.60 -15.61 -13.01
C THR A 203 -0.13 -15.71 -14.45
N ILE A 204 0.40 -14.62 -15.01
CA ILE A 204 0.92 -14.59 -16.39
C ILE A 204 2.13 -15.52 -16.51
N LEU A 205 3.06 -15.42 -15.55
CA LEU A 205 4.27 -16.25 -15.50
C LEU A 205 3.93 -17.74 -15.43
N ASN A 206 3.08 -18.15 -14.48
CA ASN A 206 2.73 -19.57 -14.31
C ASN A 206 2.08 -20.14 -15.57
N ARG A 207 1.15 -19.39 -16.18
CA ARG A 207 0.48 -19.81 -17.43
C ARG A 207 1.46 -19.92 -18.59
N TYR A 208 2.38 -18.97 -18.70
CA TYR A 208 3.39 -19.01 -19.75
C TYR A 208 4.32 -20.21 -19.58
N ILE A 209 4.81 -20.47 -18.36
CA ILE A 209 5.68 -21.62 -18.05
C ILE A 209 4.96 -22.93 -18.38
N GLU A 210 3.69 -23.07 -17.98
CA GLU A 210 2.90 -24.25 -18.28
C GLU A 210 2.79 -24.51 -19.79
N LEU A 211 2.55 -23.46 -20.59
CA LEU A 211 2.51 -23.56 -22.04
C LEU A 211 3.89 -23.84 -22.65
N GLU A 212 4.95 -23.24 -22.12
CA GLU A 212 6.33 -23.44 -22.58
C GLU A 212 6.82 -24.88 -22.35
N LEU A 213 6.50 -25.48 -21.19
CA LEU A 213 6.78 -26.88 -20.87
C LEU A 213 6.08 -27.84 -21.85
N LEU A 214 4.90 -27.48 -22.33
CA LEU A 214 4.16 -28.23 -23.34
C LEU A 214 4.66 -27.95 -24.78
N LYS A 215 5.73 -27.16 -24.94
CA LYS A 215 6.26 -26.68 -26.23
C LYS A 215 5.23 -25.90 -27.04
N MET A 216 4.32 -25.22 -26.35
CA MET A 216 3.23 -24.42 -26.91
C MET A 216 3.46 -22.92 -26.67
N LYS A 217 4.56 -22.36 -27.21
CA LYS A 217 4.82 -20.91 -27.09
C LYS A 217 3.62 -20.13 -27.68
N PRO A 218 2.92 -19.30 -26.89
CA PRO A 218 1.66 -18.74 -27.32
C PRO A 218 1.86 -17.59 -28.31
N THR A 219 1.65 -17.83 -29.60
CA THR A 219 1.74 -16.78 -30.64
C THR A 219 0.77 -15.63 -30.41
N ASN A 220 -0.37 -15.89 -29.77
CA ASN A 220 -1.37 -14.89 -29.40
C ASN A 220 -1.49 -14.77 -27.87
N LEU A 221 -1.15 -13.59 -27.33
CA LEU A 221 -1.20 -13.29 -25.90
C LEU A 221 -2.59 -13.41 -25.27
N ARG A 222 -3.67 -13.44 -26.07
CA ARG A 222 -5.04 -13.66 -25.56
C ARG A 222 -5.20 -14.97 -24.81
N VAL A 223 -4.42 -16.00 -25.13
CA VAL A 223 -4.47 -17.27 -24.38
C VAL A 223 -4.07 -17.09 -22.92
N LEU A 224 -3.13 -16.20 -22.63
CA LEU A 224 -2.69 -15.89 -21.26
C LEU A 224 -3.76 -15.12 -20.46
N CYS A 225 -4.77 -14.58 -21.13
CA CYS A 225 -5.88 -13.84 -20.54
C CYS A 225 -7.13 -14.70 -20.27
N LYS A 226 -7.09 -16.00 -20.61
CA LYS A 226 -8.21 -16.94 -20.41
C LYS A 226 -8.53 -17.17 -18.93
N SER A 227 -9.73 -17.65 -18.63
CA SER A 227 -10.03 -18.24 -17.32
C SER A 227 -9.26 -19.54 -17.12
N ASN A 228 -9.20 -20.03 -15.87
CA ASN A 228 -8.51 -21.29 -15.57
C ASN A 228 -9.15 -22.49 -16.28
N ALA A 229 -10.48 -22.52 -16.39
CA ALA A 229 -11.18 -23.58 -17.13
C ALA A 229 -10.87 -23.51 -18.64
N GLU A 230 -10.85 -22.31 -19.23
CA GLU A 230 -10.57 -22.14 -20.66
C GLU A 230 -9.11 -22.44 -21.03
N ILE A 231 -8.14 -22.14 -20.16
CA ILE A 231 -6.74 -22.48 -20.42
C ILE A 231 -6.51 -23.99 -20.28
N GLU A 232 -7.17 -24.64 -19.33
CA GLU A 232 -7.14 -26.09 -19.18
C GLU A 232 -7.75 -26.79 -20.40
N ASP A 233 -8.93 -26.37 -20.86
CA ASP A 233 -9.55 -26.87 -22.09
C ASP A 233 -8.65 -26.64 -23.32
N TYR A 234 -8.01 -25.47 -23.41
CA TYR A 234 -7.04 -25.17 -24.46
C TYR A 234 -5.84 -26.12 -24.43
N ILE A 235 -5.27 -26.36 -23.24
CA ILE A 235 -4.16 -27.30 -23.03
C ILE A 235 -4.59 -28.73 -23.37
N GLN A 236 -5.76 -29.17 -22.92
CA GLN A 236 -6.28 -30.52 -23.18
C GLN A 236 -6.48 -30.75 -24.68
N LYS A 237 -7.09 -29.80 -25.41
CA LYS A 237 -7.25 -29.87 -26.87
C LYS A 237 -5.92 -30.00 -27.61
N HIS A 238 -4.87 -29.34 -27.12
CA HIS A 238 -3.54 -29.43 -27.72
C HIS A 238 -2.74 -30.67 -27.25
N LYS A 239 -2.92 -31.15 -26.03
CA LYS A 239 -2.36 -32.42 -25.52
C LYS A 239 -2.97 -33.63 -26.22
N SER A 240 -4.27 -33.60 -26.54
CA SER A 240 -4.90 -34.62 -27.38
C SER A 240 -4.32 -34.68 -28.80
N MET A 241 -3.47 -33.71 -29.19
CA MET A 241 -2.72 -33.74 -30.46
C MET A 241 -1.27 -34.25 -30.31
N ARG A 242 -0.70 -34.37 -29.09
CA ARG A 242 0.66 -34.91 -28.82
C ARG A 242 0.79 -35.48 -27.37
N ILE A 243 1.05 -36.80 -27.25
CA ILE A 243 1.13 -37.65 -26.02
C ILE A 243 2.57 -37.68 -25.41
N PRO A 244 2.91 -38.18 -24.18
CA PRO A 244 2.20 -38.45 -22.90
C PRO A 244 2.74 -37.71 -21.62
N GLU A 245 1.98 -37.82 -20.52
CA GLU A 245 2.02 -37.11 -19.23
C GLU A 245 3.21 -37.34 -18.27
N GLU A 246 4.16 -38.22 -18.59
CA GLU A 246 5.22 -38.65 -17.64
C GLU A 246 6.29 -37.58 -17.36
N GLN A 247 6.44 -36.59 -18.24
CA GLN A 247 7.45 -35.51 -18.09
C GLN A 247 6.96 -34.32 -17.23
N LEU A 248 5.67 -34.25 -16.92
CA LEU A 248 5.08 -33.12 -16.18
C LEU A 248 5.33 -33.20 -14.66
N LYS A 249 5.73 -34.38 -14.15
CA LYS A 249 6.01 -34.60 -12.72
C LYS A 249 7.45 -34.24 -12.33
N SER A 250 8.46 -34.52 -13.16
CA SER A 250 9.86 -34.25 -12.77
C SER A 250 10.23 -32.77 -12.81
N ALA A 251 9.63 -31.98 -13.71
CA ALA A 251 9.90 -30.53 -13.81
C ALA A 251 9.37 -29.72 -12.61
N LYS A 252 8.43 -30.26 -11.83
CA LYS A 252 7.89 -29.59 -10.63
C LYS A 252 8.82 -29.70 -9.42
N GLU A 253 9.75 -30.67 -9.41
CA GLU A 253 10.66 -30.91 -8.29
C GLU A 253 11.97 -30.11 -8.42
N GLU A 254 12.42 -29.79 -9.63
CA GLU A 254 13.69 -29.06 -9.86
C GLU A 254 13.58 -27.54 -9.63
N ASP A 255 12.40 -26.93 -9.78
CA ASP A 255 12.19 -25.48 -9.62
C ASP A 255 11.78 -25.04 -8.19
N GLY A 256 11.85 -25.95 -7.21
CA GLY A 256 11.72 -25.60 -5.78
C GLY A 256 10.36 -25.03 -5.37
N ILE A 257 9.27 -25.40 -6.06
CA ILE A 257 7.91 -25.02 -5.69
C ILE A 257 7.27 -26.19 -4.93
N SER A 258 7.55 -26.28 -3.63
CA SER A 258 6.66 -27.01 -2.71
C SER A 258 5.47 -26.12 -2.35
N ASN A 259 4.31 -26.79 -2.21
CA ASN A 259 2.99 -26.24 -1.88
C ASN A 259 2.98 -25.11 -0.84
#